data_AF-M0NI81-F1
#
_entry.id   AF-M0NI81-F1
#
_cell.length_a   1.000
_cell.length_b   1.000
_cell.length_c   1.000
_cell.angle_alpha   90.00
_cell.angle_beta   90.00
_cell.angle_gamma   90.00
#
_symmetry.space_group_name_H-M   'P 1'
#
loop_
_entity.id
_entity.type
_entity.pdbx_description
1 polymer ?
#
loop_
_entity_poly.entity_id
_entity_poly.type
_entity_poly.pdbx_seq_one_letter_code
_entity_poly.pdbx_strand_id
1 'polypeptide(L)'
;MSSTPETTDAGAAGDGHTDGNTSMAAITHILALFTWLIGPLVVLLVTDDEFVKSNARKAINWQIWLTIYSIIAGILILVGIGILLLPLLGLIDLVFVVIAAVKAADGEVWSYPLTIDLL
;
A
#
# COMPACT_ATOMS: atom_id res chain seq x y z
N MET A 1 -17.63 -11.03 52.20
CA MET A 1 -16.57 -10.11 51.75
C MET A 1 -16.54 -10.17 50.24
N SER A 2 -17.06 -9.11 49.61
CA SER A 2 -16.90 -8.79 48.20
C SER A 2 -15.47 -8.35 47.92
N SER A 3 -14.97 -8.66 46.72
CA SER A 3 -14.24 -7.79 45.78
C SER A 3 -13.68 -8.72 44.68
N THR A 4 -14.42 -8.93 43.58
CA THR A 4 -14.31 -8.25 42.27
C THR A 4 -13.19 -8.84 41.39
N PRO A 5 -13.47 -9.25 40.13
CA PRO A 5 -12.45 -9.61 39.15
C PRO A 5 -11.73 -8.35 38.68
N GLU A 6 -10.40 -8.38 38.62
CA GLU A 6 -9.61 -7.29 38.07
C GLU A 6 -9.82 -7.23 36.56
N THR A 7 -10.59 -6.22 36.15
CA THR A 7 -10.79 -5.78 34.78
C THR A 7 -9.57 -5.01 34.29
N THR A 8 -9.32 -5.10 32.98
CA THR A 8 -8.73 -4.04 32.15
C THR A 8 -7.21 -3.97 32.13
N ASP A 9 -6.61 -4.72 31.20
CA ASP A 9 -5.50 -4.18 30.40
C ASP A 9 -6.08 -3.63 29.08
N ALA A 10 -6.75 -2.48 29.20
CA ALA A 10 -6.92 -1.57 28.08
C ALA A 10 -5.81 -0.53 28.24
N GLY A 11 -4.67 -0.76 27.59
CA GLY A 11 -3.47 0.02 27.88
C GLY A 11 -2.34 -0.06 26.87
N ALA A 12 -2.62 0.06 25.56
CA ALA A 12 -1.68 0.65 24.60
C ALA A 12 -2.33 0.84 23.21
N ALA A 13 -3.32 1.74 23.10
CA ALA A 13 -3.45 2.47 21.85
C ALA A 13 -2.29 3.49 21.85
N GLY A 14 -1.10 3.02 21.47
CA GLY A 14 0.00 3.92 21.11
C GLY A 14 -0.51 4.89 20.07
N ASP A 15 -0.06 6.15 20.13
CA ASP A 15 -0.35 7.08 19.05
C ASP A 15 -0.01 6.40 17.72
N GLY A 16 -0.85 6.57 16.70
CA GLY A 16 -0.72 5.83 15.43
C GLY A 16 0.50 6.19 14.60
N HIS A 17 1.50 6.86 15.19
CA HIS A 17 2.69 7.37 14.54
C HIS A 17 3.88 6.43 14.81
N THR A 18 4.68 6.18 13.79
CA THR A 18 5.81 5.23 13.84
C THR A 18 7.14 5.97 13.99
N ASP A 19 8.10 5.35 14.67
CA ASP A 19 9.50 5.81 14.71
C ASP A 19 10.32 5.34 13.49
N GLY A 20 9.70 4.64 12.53
CA GLY A 20 10.34 4.07 11.34
C GLY A 20 10.71 5.10 10.26
N ASN A 21 11.47 4.67 9.24
CA ASN A 21 11.96 5.53 8.17
C ASN A 21 10.86 5.95 7.18
N THR A 22 10.15 7.03 7.51
CA THR A 22 9.05 7.60 6.71
C THR A 22 9.46 8.02 5.30
N SER A 23 10.68 8.52 5.13
CA SER A 23 11.19 8.93 3.81
C SER A 23 11.36 7.73 2.88
N MET A 24 11.95 6.64 3.37
CA MET A 24 12.12 5.42 2.57
C MET A 24 10.78 4.75 2.29
N ALA A 25 9.86 4.74 3.26
CA ALA A 25 8.50 4.26 3.07
C ALA A 25 7.74 5.05 1.99
N ALA A 26 7.81 6.39 2.01
CA ALA A 26 7.18 7.23 0.98
C ALA A 26 7.79 7.00 -0.41
N ILE A 27 9.12 6.97 -0.51
CA ILE A 27 9.83 6.71 -1.78
C ILE A 27 9.47 5.34 -2.35
N THR A 28 9.19 4.35 -1.51
CA THR A 28 8.79 3.00 -1.96
C THR A 28 7.54 3.03 -2.82
N HIS A 29 6.53 3.81 -2.45
CA HIS A 29 5.32 3.99 -3.24
C HIS A 29 5.61 4.72 -4.56
N ILE A 30 6.44 5.77 -4.53
CA ILE A 30 6.84 6.49 -5.74
C ILE A 30 7.63 5.57 -6.70
N LEU A 31 8.53 4.74 -6.18
CA LEU A 31 9.25 3.74 -6.95
C LEU A 31 8.28 2.76 -7.62
N ALA A 32 7.19 2.37 -6.95
CA ALA A 32 6.20 1.46 -7.51
C ALA A 32 5.57 2.02 -8.79
N LEU A 33 5.33 3.34 -8.86
CA LEU A 33 4.77 4.00 -10.05
C LEU A 33 5.72 3.96 -11.26
N PHE A 34 7.03 4.16 -11.04
CA PHE A 34 8.00 4.28 -12.14
C PHE A 34 8.72 2.99 -12.50
N THR A 35 8.80 2.05 -11.56
CA THR A 35 9.56 0.81 -11.70
C THR A 35 8.69 -0.43 -11.53
N TRP A 36 7.36 -0.23 -11.42
CA TRP A 36 6.39 -1.29 -11.23
C TRP A 36 6.71 -2.10 -9.96
N LEU A 37 6.74 -3.43 -10.00
CA LEU A 37 7.05 -4.25 -8.82
C LEU A 37 8.52 -4.16 -8.39
N ILE A 38 9.43 -3.77 -9.28
CA ILE A 38 10.88 -3.95 -9.05
C ILE A 38 11.39 -3.05 -7.93
N GLY A 39 11.07 -1.75 -7.97
CA GLY A 39 11.50 -0.81 -6.93
C GLY A 39 11.04 -1.17 -5.53
N PRO A 40 9.73 -1.37 -5.27
CA PRO A 40 9.28 -1.75 -3.94
C PRO A 40 9.74 -3.16 -3.53
N LEU A 41 9.94 -4.09 -4.47
CA LEU A 41 10.56 -5.40 -4.16
C LEU A 41 12.01 -5.24 -3.71
N VAL A 42 12.80 -4.39 -4.39
CA VAL A 42 14.17 -4.09 -3.95
C VAL A 42 14.13 -3.50 -2.54
N VAL A 43 13.27 -2.52 -2.27
CA VAL A 43 13.15 -1.94 -0.92
C VAL A 43 12.79 -3.01 0.12
N LEU A 44 11.80 -3.87 -0.18
CA LEU A 44 11.38 -4.96 0.70
C LEU A 44 12.53 -5.91 1.07
N LEU A 45 13.46 -6.16 0.15
CA LEU A 45 14.58 -7.10 0.34
C LEU A 45 15.80 -6.48 1.04
N VAL A 46 16.00 -5.16 0.94
CA VAL A 46 17.23 -4.51 1.43
C VAL A 46 17.09 -3.82 2.79
N THR A 47 15.86 -3.50 3.20
CA THR A 47 15.61 -2.82 4.48
C THR A 47 15.32 -3.83 5.58
N ASP A 48 15.76 -3.53 6.81
CA ASP A 48 15.38 -4.27 8.03
C ASP A 48 14.24 -3.57 8.80
N ASP A 49 13.85 -2.37 8.38
CA ASP A 49 12.77 -1.59 9.01
C ASP A 49 11.39 -2.16 8.66
N GLU A 50 10.69 -2.70 9.65
CA GLU A 50 9.38 -3.32 9.46
C GLU A 50 8.27 -2.35 9.01
N PHE A 51 8.38 -1.06 9.34
CA PHE A 51 7.45 -0.05 8.82
C PHE A 51 7.66 0.16 7.32
N VAL A 52 8.92 0.23 6.88
CA VAL A 52 9.25 0.33 5.46
C VAL A 52 8.83 -0.95 4.72
N LYS A 53 9.10 -2.14 5.29
CA LYS A 53 8.66 -3.41 4.69
C LYS A 53 7.15 -3.49 4.56
N SER A 54 6.40 -3.03 5.57
CA SER A 54 4.93 -3.01 5.52
C SER A 54 4.42 -2.13 4.37
N ASN A 55 4.99 -0.94 4.19
CA ASN A 55 4.69 -0.08 3.05
C ASN A 55 5.09 -0.70 1.70
N ALA A 56 6.25 -1.37 1.63
CA ALA A 56 6.70 -2.07 0.44
C ALA A 56 5.76 -3.22 0.03
N ARG A 57 5.28 -4.02 0.99
CA ARG A 57 4.27 -5.07 0.73
C ARG A 57 2.98 -4.47 0.19
N LYS A 58 2.49 -3.35 0.76
CA LYS A 58 1.29 -2.65 0.28
C LYS A 58 1.46 -2.14 -1.16
N ALA A 59 2.62 -1.55 -1.48
CA ALA A 59 2.93 -1.10 -2.83
C ALA A 59 3.00 -2.27 -3.84
N ILE A 60 3.60 -3.40 -3.46
CA ILE A 60 3.67 -4.59 -4.32
C ILE A 60 2.28 -5.20 -4.52
N ASN A 61 1.50 -5.35 -3.46
CA ASN A 61 0.13 -5.86 -3.53
C ASN A 61 -0.72 -5.00 -4.49
N TRP A 62 -0.62 -3.67 -4.38
CA TRP A 62 -1.29 -2.75 -5.30
C TRP A 62 -0.89 -2.96 -6.75
N GLN A 63 0.41 -2.99 -7.05
CA GLN A 63 0.87 -3.16 -8.43
C GLN A 63 0.46 -4.52 -9.03
N ILE A 64 0.39 -5.58 -8.22
CA ILE A 64 -0.15 -6.88 -8.65
C ILE A 64 -1.63 -6.76 -9.03
N TRP A 65 -2.46 -6.18 -8.15
CA TRP A 65 -3.89 -6.02 -8.39
C TRP A 65 -4.19 -5.09 -9.57
N LEU A 66 -3.50 -3.95 -9.66
CA LEU A 66 -3.58 -3.04 -10.80
C LEU A 66 -3.20 -3.74 -12.10
N THR A 67 -2.19 -4.60 -12.10
CA THR A 67 -1.81 -5.40 -13.27
C THR A 67 -2.95 -6.34 -13.69
N ILE A 68 -3.59 -7.02 -12.73
CA ILE A 68 -4.75 -7.88 -12.99
C ILE A 68 -5.91 -7.07 -13.60
N TYR A 69 -6.25 -5.92 -13.02
CA TYR A 69 -7.28 -5.03 -13.56
C TYR A 69 -6.95 -4.54 -14.97
N SER A 70 -5.69 -4.21 -15.22
CA SER A 70 -5.21 -3.76 -16.52
C SER A 70 -5.25 -4.86 -17.57
N ILE A 71 -4.98 -6.12 -17.22
CA ILE A 71 -5.14 -7.27 -18.11
C ILE A 71 -6.61 -7.46 -18.49
N ILE A 72 -7.53 -7.41 -17.52
CA ILE A 72 -8.97 -7.51 -17.77
C ILE A 72 -9.44 -6.36 -18.68
N ALA A 73 -9.03 -5.13 -18.38
CA ALA A 73 -9.32 -3.96 -19.21
C ALA A 73 -8.73 -4.08 -20.62
N GLY A 74 -7.51 -4.64 -20.75
CA GLY A 74 -6.86 -4.92 -22.04
C GLY A 74 -7.66 -5.89 -22.90
N ILE A 75 -8.21 -6.96 -22.31
CA ILE A 75 -9.11 -7.89 -23.02
C ILE A 75 -10.40 -7.18 -23.45
N LEU A 76 -10.94 -6.30 -22.61
CA LEU A 76 -12.14 -5.51 -22.92
C LEU A 76 -11.94 -4.46 -24.03
N ILE A 77 -10.72 -4.23 -24.51
CA ILE A 77 -10.47 -3.43 -25.72
C ILE A 77 -11.17 -4.06 -26.94
N LEU A 78 -11.27 -5.40 -27.00
CA LEU A 78 -11.91 -6.10 -28.12
C LEU A 78 -13.38 -5.70 -28.33
N VAL A 79 -14.03 -5.21 -27.27
CA VAL A 79 -15.41 -4.70 -27.28
C VAL A 79 -15.47 -3.17 -27.09
N GLY A 80 -14.33 -2.48 -27.22
CA GLY A 80 -14.21 -1.01 -27.13
C GLY A 80 -14.15 -0.42 -25.72
N ILE A 81 -14.65 -1.12 -24.70
CA ILE A 81 -14.74 -0.63 -23.32
C ILE A 81 -13.34 -0.39 -22.71
N GLY A 82 -12.39 -1.28 -23.02
CA GLY A 82 -11.03 -1.20 -22.47
C GLY A 82 -10.28 0.10 -22.76
N ILE A 83 -10.63 0.78 -23.85
CA ILE A 83 -10.00 2.04 -24.28
C ILE A 83 -10.19 3.15 -23.23
N LEU A 84 -11.34 3.17 -22.55
CA LEU A 84 -11.62 4.14 -21.48
C LEU A 84 -11.14 3.64 -20.11
N LEU A 85 -11.18 2.33 -19.87
CA LEU A 85 -10.78 1.75 -18.58
C LEU A 85 -9.28 1.84 -18.31
N LEU A 86 -8.42 1.63 -19.31
CA LEU A 86 -6.97 1.68 -19.12
C LEU A 86 -6.44 3.06 -18.67
N PRO A 87 -6.78 4.19 -19.32
CA PRO A 87 -6.36 5.51 -18.84
C PRO A 87 -6.97 5.84 -17.48
N LEU A 88 -8.19 5.37 -17.19
CA LEU A 88 -8.80 5.52 -15.87
C LEU A 88 -8.01 4.76 -14.79
N LEU A 89 -7.59 3.52 -15.05
CA LEU A 89 -6.75 2.75 -14.14
C LEU A 89 -5.39 3.42 -13.91
N GLY A 90 -4.77 3.98 -14.96
CA GLY A 90 -3.53 4.75 -14.82
C GLY A 90 -3.70 6.00 -13.95
N LEU A 91 -4.85 6.69 -14.04
CA LEU A 91 -5.16 7.82 -13.17
C LEU A 91 -5.39 7.37 -11.71
N ILE A 92 -6.10 6.26 -11.51
CA ILE A 92 -6.32 5.67 -10.18
C ILE A 92 -4.98 5.29 -9.54
N ASP A 93 -4.08 4.65 -10.29
CA ASP A 93 -2.73 4.31 -9.85
C ASP A 93 -1.95 5.52 -9.36
N LEU A 94 -1.88 6.57 -10.18
CA LEU A 94 -1.21 7.81 -9.81
C LEU A 94 -1.78 8.40 -8.51
N VAL A 95 -3.10 8.50 -8.40
CA VAL A 95 -3.76 9.09 -7.22
C VAL A 95 -3.50 8.25 -5.98
N PHE A 96 -3.65 6.93 -6.05
CA PHE A 96 -3.48 6.05 -4.90
C PHE A 96 -2.03 5.98 -4.45
N VAL A 97 -1.07 5.92 -5.38
CA VAL A 97 0.36 5.98 -5.03
C VAL A 97 0.71 7.29 -4.32
N VAL A 98 0.19 8.42 -4.79
CA VAL A 98 0.43 9.72 -4.13
C VAL A 98 -0.15 9.73 -2.71
N ILE A 99 -1.38 9.24 -2.52
CA ILE A 99 -2.00 9.14 -1.18
C ILE A 99 -1.17 8.25 -0.27
N ALA A 100 -0.76 7.08 -0.76
CA ALA A 100 0.06 6.14 0.00
C ALA A 100 1.43 6.73 0.38
N ALA A 101 2.07 7.47 -0.53
CA ALA A 101 3.33 8.15 -0.27
C ALA A 101 3.19 9.24 0.80
N VAL A 102 2.15 10.08 0.72
CA VAL A 102 1.87 11.11 1.73
C VAL A 102 1.59 10.46 3.09
N LYS A 103 0.75 9.42 3.11
CA LYS A 103 0.43 8.68 4.34
C LYS A 103 1.65 8.02 4.96
N ALA A 104 2.53 7.44 4.16
CA ALA A 104 3.79 6.87 4.62
C ALA A 104 4.74 7.96 5.17
N ALA A 105 4.74 9.16 4.58
CA ALA A 105 5.49 10.30 5.09
C ALA A 105 4.97 10.77 6.47
N ASP A 106 3.66 10.65 6.70
CA ASP A 106 3.01 10.90 7.99
C ASP A 106 3.16 9.74 8.99
N GLY A 107 3.88 8.67 8.62
CA GLY A 107 4.13 7.50 9.48
C GLY A 107 3.01 6.45 9.48
N GLU A 108 2.07 6.53 8.54
CA GLU A 108 0.95 5.58 8.43
C GLU A 108 1.19 4.51 7.35
N VAL A 109 0.84 3.26 7.63
CA VAL A 109 0.77 2.19 6.62
C VAL A 109 -0.62 2.21 5.97
N TRP A 110 -0.74 2.90 4.84
CA TRP A 110 -2.01 2.99 4.14
C TRP A 110 -2.29 1.75 3.27
N SER A 111 -3.53 1.25 3.32
CA SER A 111 -3.98 0.13 2.49
C SER A 111 -4.70 0.64 1.25
N TYR A 112 -4.24 0.19 0.09
CA TYR A 112 -4.86 0.52 -1.19
C TYR A 112 -6.28 -0.07 -1.25
N PRO A 113 -7.30 0.74 -1.61
CA PRO A 113 -8.65 0.24 -1.83
C PRO A 113 -8.68 -0.88 -2.87
N LEU A 114 -9.64 -1.79 -2.74
CA LEU A 114 -9.84 -2.94 -3.63
C LEU A 114 -8.63 -3.90 -3.69
N THR A 115 -7.66 -3.76 -2.80
CA THR A 115 -6.46 -4.60 -2.76
C THR A 115 -6.58 -5.58 -1.60
N ILE A 116 -6.28 -6.85 -1.85
CA ILE A 116 -6.13 -7.87 -0.80
C ILE A 116 -4.63 -8.08 -0.56
N ASP A 117 -4.25 -8.28 0.70
CA ASP A 117 -2.87 -8.56 1.07
C ASP A 117 -2.45 -9.97 0.63
N LEU A 118 -1.50 -10.04 -0.29
CA LEU A 118 -0.91 -11.29 -0.79
C LEU A 118 0.44 -11.60 -0.14
N LEU A 119 1.17 -10.55 0.27
CA LEU A 119 2.49 -10.57 0.89
C LEU A 119 2.50 -9.97 2.29
#